data_AF-A0A287D3N4-F1
#
_entry.id   AF-A0A287D3N4-F1
#
_cell.length_a   1.000
_cell.length_b   1.000
_cell.length_c   1.000
_cell.angle_alpha   90.00
_cell.angle_beta   90.00
_cell.angle_gamma   90.00
#
_symmetry.space_group_name_H-M   'P 1'
#
loop_
_entity.id
_entity.type
_entity.pdbx_description
1 polymer ?
#
loop_
_entity_poly.entity_id
_entity_poly.type
_entity_poly.pdbx_seq_one_letter_code
_entity_poly.pdbx_strand_id
1 'polypeptide(L)' 'VLSLAEFFWPCILFMILTVLRFQEPPRHTDSCYLQPRDLPSRGVMPFVQGLLCNTGSKCRNSSFEEPMDHNF' A
#
# COMPACT_ATOMS: atom_id res chain seq x y z
N VAL A 1 -47.84 8.62 4.77
CA VAL A 1 -47.01 8.07 3.67
C VAL A 1 -45.67 8.80 3.53
N LEU A 2 -45.64 10.15 3.46
CA LEU A 2 -44.38 10.91 3.43
C LEU A 2 -43.48 10.69 4.66
N SER A 3 -44.05 10.64 5.86
CA SER A 3 -43.28 10.46 7.12
C SER A 3 -42.61 9.09 7.23
N LEU A 4 -43.18 8.05 6.60
CA LEU A 4 -42.55 6.73 6.55
C LEU A 4 -41.39 6.75 5.56
N ALA A 5 -41.58 7.36 4.38
CA ALA A 5 -40.54 7.49 3.38
C ALA A 5 -39.32 8.27 3.89
N GLU A 6 -39.53 9.34 4.66
CA GLU A 6 -38.46 10.14 5.28
C GLU A 6 -37.63 9.35 6.31
N PHE A 7 -38.23 8.35 6.96
CA PHE A 7 -37.54 7.48 7.90
C PHE A 7 -36.89 6.26 7.21
N PHE A 8 -37.59 5.63 6.25
CA PHE A 8 -37.05 4.47 5.53
C PHE A 8 -35.88 4.83 4.63
N TRP A 9 -35.86 6.03 4.08
CA TRP A 9 -34.79 6.51 3.21
C TRP A 9 -33.39 6.47 3.84
N PRO A 10 -33.13 7.09 5.01
CA PRO A 10 -31.84 6.98 5.67
C PRO A 10 -31.52 5.53 6.05
N CYS A 11 -32.48 4.74 6.53
CA CYS A 11 -32.26 3.34 6.85
C CYS A 11 -31.77 2.52 5.63
N ILE A 12 -32.37 2.73 4.46
CA ILE A 12 -31.97 2.07 3.21
C ILE A 12 -30.57 2.55 2.78
N LEU A 13 -30.29 3.85 2.84
CA LEU A 13 -28.97 4.39 2.52
C LEU A 13 -27.88 3.81 3.44
N PHE A 14 -28.13 3.76 4.75
CA PHE A 14 -27.21 3.17 5.72
C PHE A 14 -26.99 1.67 5.48
N MET A 15 -28.05 0.92 5.16
CA MET A 15 -27.92 -0.49 4.80
C MET A 15 -27.04 -0.69 3.57
N ILE A 16 -27.27 0.08 2.50
CA ILE A 16 -26.49 -0.03 1.26
C ILE A 16 -25.01 0.31 1.52
N LEU A 17 -24.73 1.41 2.21
CA LEU A 17 -23.36 1.82 2.54
C LEU A 17 -22.65 0.77 3.40
N THR A 18 -23.37 0.19 4.37
CA THR A 18 -22.86 -0.88 5.22
C THR A 18 -22.49 -2.10 4.38
N VAL A 19 -23.38 -2.55 3.49
CA VAL A 19 -23.12 -3.70 2.61
C VAL A 19 -21.94 -3.43 1.68
N LEU A 20 -21.84 -2.24 1.07
CA LEU A 20 -20.69 -1.89 0.23
C LEU A 20 -19.37 -1.93 0.99
N ARG A 21 -19.34 -1.43 2.24
CA ARG A 21 -18.16 -1.53 3.11
C ARG A 21 -17.81 -2.96 3.50
N PHE A 22 -18.78 -3.87 3.55
CA PHE A 22 -18.52 -5.29 3.77
C PHE A 22 -17.97 -5.99 2.52
N GLN A 23 -18.38 -5.55 1.32
CA GLN A 23 -17.90 -6.11 0.05
C GLN A 23 -16.47 -5.65 -0.27
N GLU A 24 -16.09 -4.47 0.19
CA GLU A 24 -14.73 -3.93 0.13
C GLU A 24 -14.14 -3.92 1.55
N PRO A 25 -13.86 -5.09 2.15
CA PRO A 25 -13.20 -5.10 3.45
C PRO A 25 -11.90 -4.32 3.30
N PRO A 26 -11.57 -3.42 4.24
CA PRO A 26 -10.34 -2.66 4.17
C PRO A 26 -9.22 -3.69 4.04
N ARG A 27 -8.61 -3.74 2.84
CA ARG A 27 -7.42 -4.53 2.59
C ARG A 27 -6.41 -3.98 3.58
N HIS A 28 -6.11 -4.75 4.61
CA HIS A 28 -5.03 -4.44 5.54
C HIS A 28 -3.76 -4.39 4.69
N THR A 29 -3.38 -3.19 4.27
CA THR A 29 -2.09 -2.98 3.67
C THR A 29 -1.13 -2.98 4.84
N ASP A 30 -0.44 -4.10 5.03
CA ASP A 30 0.72 -4.11 5.89
C ASP A 30 1.68 -2.99 5.43
N SER A 31 2.47 -2.45 6.35
CA SER A 31 3.46 -1.42 6.04
C SER A 31 4.44 -1.95 4.97
N CYS A 32 4.19 -1.62 3.71
CA CYS A 32 5.05 -2.00 2.60
C CYS A 32 6.20 -1.00 2.50
N TYR A 33 7.37 -1.41 2.97
CA TYR A 33 8.61 -0.68 2.73
C TYR A 33 9.18 -1.13 1.39
N LEU A 34 9.56 -0.16 0.55
CA LEU A 34 10.32 -0.39 -0.67
C LEU A 34 11.79 -0.11 -0.38
N GLN A 35 12.67 -0.95 -0.91
CA GLN A 35 14.10 -0.74 -0.81
C GLN A 35 14.50 0.52 -1.61
N PRO A 36 15.36 1.40 -1.07
CA PRO A 36 15.91 2.50 -1.85
C PRO A 36 16.68 1.94 -3.06
N ARG A 37 16.56 2.60 -4.22
CA ARG A 37 17.34 2.28 -5.42
C ARG A 37 18.49 3.26 -5.56
N ASP A 38 19.69 2.72 -5.78
CA ASP A 38 20.85 3.52 -6.13
C ASP A 38 20.62 4.22 -7.48
N LEU A 39 20.94 5.51 -7.53
CA LEU A 39 20.93 6.26 -8.78
C LEU A 39 22.23 5.96 -9.56
N PRO A 40 22.21 6.08 -10.90
CA PRO A 40 23.40 5.86 -11.74
C PRO A 40 24.57 6.82 -11.41
N SER A 41 24.33 7.88 -10.63
CA SER A 41 25.34 8.81 -10.11
C SER A 41 26.25 8.22 -9.02
N ARG A 42 25.86 7.14 -8.35
CA ARG A 42 26.74 6.39 -7.42
C ARG A 42 27.54 5.26 -8.11
N GLY A 43 27.38 5.11 -9.42
CA GLY A 43 28.05 4.10 -10.23
C GLY A 43 27.05 3.28 -11.06
N VAL A 44 27.42 2.97 -12.30
CA VAL A 44 26.56 2.21 -13.23
C VAL A 44 26.46 0.72 -12.87
N MET A 45 27.52 0.15 -12.28
CA MET A 45 27.58 -1.26 -11.86
C MET A 45 26.57 -1.59 -10.74
N PRO A 46 26.52 -0.86 -9.60
CA PRO A 46 25.51 -1.11 -8.56
C PRO A 46 24.08 -0.80 -9.02
N PHE A 47 23.90 0.19 -9.91
CA PHE A 47 22.60 0.51 -10.52
C PHE A 47 22.02 -0.65 -11.34
N VAL A 48 22.81 -1.23 -12.23
CA VAL A 48 22.35 -2.34 -13.09
C VAL A 48 22.08 -3.59 -12.25
N GLN A 49 22.90 -3.88 -11.24
CA GLN A 49 22.67 -5.00 -10.32
C GLN A 49 21.37 -4.83 -9.53
N GLY A 50 21.11 -3.64 -8.99
CA GLY A 50 19.85 -3.32 -8.31
C GLY A 50 18.63 -3.33 -9.24
N LEU A 51 18.80 -2.86 -10.48
CA LEU A 51 17.76 -2.86 -11.51
C LEU A 51 17.35 -4.27 -11.90
N LEU A 52 18.32 -5.16 -12.14
CA LEU A 52 18.10 -6.55 -12.56
C LEU A 52 17.67 -7.46 -11.40
N CYS A 53 18.32 -7.36 -10.24
CA CYS A 53 18.03 -8.21 -9.07
C CYS A 53 16.70 -7.84 -8.40
N ASN A 54 16.33 -6.56 -8.40
CA ASN A 54 15.11 -6.06 -7.78
C ASN A 54 14.11 -5.53 -8.83
N THR A 55 14.05 -6.18 -10.00
CA THR A 55 13.15 -5.82 -11.13
C THR A 55 11.67 -5.91 -10.73
N GLY A 56 11.34 -6.62 -9.66
CA GLY A 56 10.01 -6.61 -9.04
C GLY A 56 10.03 -5.78 -7.76
N SER A 57 9.11 -4.83 -7.62
CA SER A 57 8.85 -4.12 -6.36
C SER A 57 8.33 -5.10 -5.30
N LYS A 58 9.23 -5.80 -4.62
CA LYS A 58 8.88 -6.69 -3.51
C LYS A 58 8.62 -5.84 -2.28
N CYS A 59 7.34 -5.70 -1.94
CA CYS A 59 6.92 -5.14 -0.65
C CYS A 59 7.47 -5.99 0.49
N ARG A 60 8.12 -5.37 1.47
CA ARG A 60 8.49 -6.00 2.74
C ARG A 60 7.72 -5.34 3.88
N ASN A 61 7.29 -6.16 4.85
CA ASN A 61 6.53 -5.73 6.03
C ASN A 61 7.42 -5.16 7.16
N SER A 62 8.73 -5.08 6.95
CA SER A 62 9.73 -4.55 7.89
C SER A 62 10.47 -3.38 7.26
N SER A 63 10.76 -2.33 8.04
CA SER A 63 11.61 -1.24 7.59
C SER A 63 12.97 -1.80 7.19
N PHE A 64 13.47 -1.37 6.02
CA PHE A 64 14.87 -1.54 5.70
C PHE A 64 15.63 -0.59 6.63
N GLU A 65 16.13 -1.10 7.74
CA GLU A 65 17.29 -0.48 8.39
C GLU A 65 18.36 -0.50 7.31
N GLU A 66 18.78 0.66 6.80
CA GLU A 66 19.94 0.72 5.92
C GLU A 66 21.07 -0.01 6.64
N PRO A 67 21.64 -1.11 6.11
CA PRO A 67 23.00 -1.42 6.48
C PRO A 67 23.81 -0.26 5.93
N MET A 68 24.06 0.74 6.78
CA MET A 68 25.24 1.58 6.63
C MET A 68 26.42 0.62 6.78
N ASP A 69 26.78 -0.05 5.69
CA ASP A 69 28.08 -0.66 5.47
C ASP A 69 29.11 0.49 5.42
N HIS A 70 29.32 1.10 6.57
CA HIS A 70 30.59 1.69 6.94
C HIS A 70 31.52 0.53 7.25
N ASN A 71 32.06 -0.12 6.22
CA ASN A 71 33.29 -0.87 6.36
C ASN A 71 34.06 -0.89 5.03
N PHE A 72 35.13 -0.09 5.05
CA PHE A 72 36.27 0.03 4.12
C PHE A 72 36.06 0.72 2.77
#